data_AF-A0A7J8YUU5-F1
#
_entry.id   AF-A0A7J8YUU5-F1
#
_cell.length_a   1.000
_cell.length_b   1.000
_cell.length_c   1.000
_cell.angle_alpha   90.00
_cell.angle_beta   90.00
_cell.angle_gamma   90.00
#
_symmetry.space_group_name_H-M   'P 1'
#
loop_
_entity.id
_entity.type
_entity.pdbx_description
1 polymer ?
#
loop_
_entity_poly.entity_id
_entity_poly.type
_entity_poly.pdbx_seq_one_letter_code
_entity_poly.pdbx_strand_id
1 'polypeptide(L)'
;MAEAIAFDIATELIIKLSSLALSQIGLWWNLKDDLDDLERTVSTIKAVLLDAEEKSATNNLVKVWLEELKDVLYDADDLIDDFSTEALRKDLMGENKLTKE
;
A
#
# COMPACT_ATOMS: atom_id res chain seq x y z
N MET A 1 -18.69 8.98 0.75
CA MET A 1 -18.00 8.98 2.07
C MET A 1 -17.06 7.79 2.21
N ALA A 2 -17.51 6.54 2.08
CA ALA A 2 -16.59 5.38 2.11
C ALA A 2 -15.61 5.34 0.92
N GLU A 3 -16.10 5.71 -0.27
CA GLU A 3 -15.33 5.84 -1.53
C GLU A 3 -14.10 6.74 -1.38
N ALA A 4 -14.31 7.97 -0.89
CA ALA A 4 -13.25 8.96 -0.69
C ALA A 4 -12.18 8.46 0.29
N ILE A 5 -12.60 7.79 1.38
CA ILE A 5 -11.67 7.21 2.35
C ILE A 5 -10.84 6.09 1.70
N ALA A 6 -11.48 5.17 0.98
CA ALA A 6 -10.76 4.09 0.29
C ALA A 6 -9.79 4.64 -0.78
N PHE A 7 -10.18 5.71 -1.48
CA PHE A 7 -9.34 6.37 -2.48
C PHE A 7 -8.10 7.05 -1.88
N ASP A 8 -8.28 7.73 -0.75
CA ASP A 8 -7.18 8.36 -0.01
C ASP A 8 -6.18 7.29 0.48
N ILE A 9 -6.67 6.19 1.06
CA ILE A 9 -5.83 5.07 1.51
C ILE A 9 -5.08 4.45 0.32
N ALA A 10 -5.78 4.16 -0.78
CA ALA A 10 -5.14 3.62 -1.98
C ALA A 10 -4.02 4.55 -2.52
N THR A 11 -4.21 5.87 -2.40
CA THR A 11 -3.18 6.85 -2.78
C THR A 11 -1.98 6.82 -1.84
N GLU A 12 -2.22 6.72 -0.54
CA GLU A 12 -1.18 6.61 0.48
C GLU A 12 -0.35 5.33 0.30
N LEU A 13 -1.00 4.19 0.07
CA LEU A 13 -0.34 2.92 -0.23
C LEU A 13 0.61 3.04 -1.42
N ILE A 14 0.16 3.62 -2.54
CA ILE A 14 1.02 3.83 -3.73
C ILE A 14 2.28 4.62 -3.35
N ILE A 15 2.14 5.70 -2.58
CA ILE A 15 3.29 6.51 -2.15
C ILE A 15 4.25 5.71 -1.27
N LYS A 16 3.71 4.97 -0.28
CA LYS A 16 4.50 4.12 0.63
C LYS A 16 5.25 3.03 -0.17
N LEU A 17 4.57 2.37 -1.11
CA LEU A 17 5.14 1.33 -1.97
C LEU A 17 6.25 1.89 -2.87
N SER A 18 6.03 3.03 -3.54
CA SER A 18 7.07 3.66 -4.36
C SER A 18 8.29 4.08 -3.54
N SER A 19 8.09 4.55 -2.30
CA SER A 19 9.20 4.85 -1.36
C SER A 19 9.96 3.58 -0.98
N LEU A 20 9.22 2.50 -0.66
CA LEU A 20 9.79 1.21 -0.31
C LEU A 20 10.62 0.64 -1.47
N ALA A 21 10.12 0.76 -2.71
CA ALA A 21 10.82 0.33 -3.92
C ALA A 21 12.14 1.08 -4.13
N LEU A 22 12.12 2.40 -3.92
CA LEU A 22 13.31 3.25 -4.02
C LEU A 22 14.33 2.97 -2.91
N SER A 23 13.87 2.71 -1.68
CA SER A 23 14.74 2.42 -0.54
C SER A 23 15.42 1.05 -0.63
N GLN A 24 14.77 0.06 -1.25
CA GLN A 24 15.25 -1.32 -1.32
C GLN A 24 15.81 -1.73 -2.69
N ILE A 25 16.00 -0.78 -3.63
CA ILE A 25 16.35 -1.05 -5.04
C ILE A 25 17.68 -1.83 -5.26
N GLY A 26 18.38 -2.20 -4.20
CA GLY A 26 19.56 -3.07 -4.25
C GLY A 26 19.41 -4.48 -3.65
N LEU A 27 18.30 -4.84 -2.99
CA LEU A 27 18.31 -6.04 -2.12
C LEU A 27 17.76 -7.32 -2.78
N TRP A 28 16.64 -7.33 -3.51
CA TRP A 28 16.12 -8.55 -4.16
C TRP A 28 15.27 -8.22 -5.39
N TRP A 29 15.59 -8.76 -6.57
CA TRP A 29 14.85 -8.52 -7.82
C TRP A 29 13.37 -8.94 -7.71
N ASN A 30 13.09 -10.10 -7.11
CA ASN A 30 11.72 -10.56 -6.88
C ASN A 30 10.89 -9.60 -6.02
N LEU A 31 11.50 -8.99 -4.99
CA LEU A 31 10.80 -8.05 -4.11
C LEU A 31 10.39 -6.78 -4.87
N LYS A 32 11.20 -6.34 -5.83
CA LYS A 32 10.87 -5.21 -6.69
C LYS A 32 9.73 -5.57 -7.65
N ASP A 33 9.79 -6.72 -8.29
CA ASP A 33 8.73 -7.17 -9.21
C ASP A 33 7.38 -7.32 -8.48
N ASP A 34 7.37 -7.94 -7.29
CA ASP A 34 6.18 -8.08 -6.45
C ASP A 34 5.59 -6.71 -6.02
N LEU A 35 6.47 -5.74 -5.77
CA LEU A 35 6.09 -4.39 -5.36
C LEU A 35 5.51 -3.56 -6.52
N ASP A 36 6.10 -3.68 -7.70
CA ASP A 36 5.59 -3.05 -8.93
C ASP A 36 4.20 -3.61 -9.30
N ASP A 37 3.99 -4.92 -9.13
CA ASP A 37 2.69 -5.55 -9.37
C ASP A 37 1.64 -5.14 -8.32
N LEU A 38 2.04 -4.96 -7.06
CA LEU A 38 1.17 -4.43 -6.02
C LEU A 38 0.78 -2.97 -6.32
N GLU A 39 1.73 -2.12 -6.73
CA GLU A 39 1.46 -0.73 -7.13
C GLU A 39 0.47 -0.64 -8.29
N ARG A 40 0.61 -1.50 -9.31
CA ARG A 40 -0.35 -1.60 -10.43
C ARG A 40 -1.74 -2.01 -9.97
N THR A 41 -1.81 -2.95 -9.04
CA THR A 41 -3.08 -3.43 -8.48
C THR A 41 -3.79 -2.32 -7.72
N VAL A 42 -3.08 -1.63 -6.83
CA VAL A 42 -3.64 -0.49 -6.06
C VAL A 42 -4.04 0.67 -6.99
N SER A 43 -3.26 0.94 -8.04
CA SER A 43 -3.62 1.93 -9.06
C SER A 43 -4.90 1.55 -9.81
N THR A 44 -5.11 0.27 -10.09
CA THR A 44 -6.34 -0.24 -10.72
C THR A 44 -7.52 -0.07 -9.77
N ILE A 45 -7.35 -0.40 -8.48
CA ILE A 45 -8.35 -0.18 -7.43
C ILE A 45 -8.75 1.30 -7.38
N LYS A 46 -7.77 2.21 -7.40
CA LYS A 46 -8.00 3.65 -7.41
C LYS A 46 -8.86 4.11 -8.59
N ALA A 47 -8.61 3.58 -9.80
CA ALA A 47 -9.42 3.87 -10.98
C ALA A 47 -10.86 3.33 -10.84
N VAL A 48 -11.02 2.12 -10.31
CA VAL A 48 -12.35 1.52 -10.07
C VAL A 48 -13.14 2.30 -9.02
N LEU A 49 -12.48 2.81 -7.98
CA LEU A 49 -13.10 3.65 -6.95
C LEU A 49 -13.64 4.96 -7.52
N LEU A 50 -12.91 5.61 -8.43
CA LEU A 50 -13.40 6.82 -9.11
C LEU A 50 -14.66 6.54 -9.93
N ASP A 51 -14.68 5.41 -10.64
CA ASP A 51 -15.85 4.95 -11.40
C ASP A 51 -17.02 4.51 -10.51
N ALA A 52 -16.71 4.00 -9.32
CA ALA A 52 -17.69 3.55 -8.33
C ALA A 52 -18.35 4.73 -7.63
N GLU A 53 -17.62 5.80 -7.31
CA GLU A 53 -18.13 7.01 -6.68
C GLU A 53 -19.28 7.65 -7.49
N GLU A 54 -19.15 7.67 -8.82
CA GLU A 54 -20.20 8.16 -9.71
C GLU A 54 -21.46 7.27 -9.67
N LYS A 55 -21.31 5.97 -9.40
CA LYS A 55 -22.37 4.95 -9.49
C LYS A 55 -22.98 4.58 -8.14
N SER A 56 -22.29 4.79 -7.02
CA SER A 56 -22.73 4.36 -5.69
C SER A 56 -23.87 5.19 -5.11
N ALA A 57 -24.16 6.35 -5.72
CA ALA A 57 -25.35 7.12 -5.42
C ALA A 57 -26.66 6.32 -5.63
N THR A 58 -26.64 5.31 -6.51
CA THR A 58 -27.86 4.58 -6.91
C THR A 58 -27.78 3.06 -6.71
N ASN A 59 -26.61 2.48 -6.48
CA ASN A 59 -26.42 1.03 -6.40
C ASN A 59 -25.94 0.57 -5.02
N ASN A 60 -26.82 -0.10 -4.27
CA ASN A 60 -26.50 -0.62 -2.93
C ASN A 60 -25.49 -1.78 -2.94
N LEU A 61 -25.39 -2.56 -4.03
CA LEU A 61 -24.33 -3.57 -4.14
C LEU A 61 -22.96 -2.92 -4.20
N VAL A 62 -22.82 -1.82 -4.96
CA VAL A 62 -21.56 -1.07 -5.04
C VAL A 62 -21.14 -0.59 -3.65
N LYS A 63 -22.07 -0.12 -2.80
CA LYS A 63 -21.76 0.28 -1.42
C LYS A 63 -21.18 -0.83 -0.56
N VAL A 64 -21.74 -2.05 -0.64
CA VAL A 64 -21.23 -3.20 0.14
C VAL A 64 -19.81 -3.55 -0.29
N TRP A 65 -19.57 -3.63 -1.60
CA TRP A 65 -18.23 -3.92 -2.14
C TRP A 65 -17.19 -2.87 -1.77
N LEU A 66 -17.60 -1.62 -1.60
CA LEU A 66 -16.71 -0.53 -1.17
C LEU A 66 -16.35 -0.58 0.31
N GLU A 67 -17.27 -1.03 1.16
CA GLU A 67 -16.97 -1.27 2.56
C GLU A 67 -15.97 -2.43 2.70
N GLU A 68 -16.18 -3.55 1.99
CA GLU A 68 -15.23 -4.67 1.99
C GLU A 68 -13.86 -4.27 1.44
N LEU A 69 -13.83 -3.48 0.35
CA LEU A 69 -12.59 -2.98 -0.23
C LEU A 69 -11.83 -2.06 0.74
N LYS A 70 -12.56 -1.22 1.48
CA LYS A 70 -11.96 -0.34 2.48
C LYS A 70 -11.27 -1.14 3.59
N ASP A 71 -11.89 -2.22 4.07
CA ASP A 71 -11.30 -3.07 5.11
C ASP A 71 -9.99 -3.72 4.62
N VAL A 72 -9.98 -4.25 3.38
CA VAL A 72 -8.77 -4.84 2.78
C VAL A 72 -7.65 -3.80 2.59
N LEU A 73 -8.00 -2.55 2.26
CA LEU A 73 -7.03 -1.47 2.11
C LEU A 73 -6.38 -1.08 3.45
N TYR A 74 -7.10 -1.15 4.57
CA TYR A 74 -6.51 -0.96 5.89
C TYR A 74 -5.55 -2.09 6.26
N ASP A 75 -5.96 -3.35 6.05
CA ASP A 75 -5.09 -4.50 6.31
C ASP A 75 -3.77 -4.40 5.51
N ALA A 76 -3.84 -3.89 4.29
CA ALA A 76 -2.66 -3.66 3.45
C ALA A 76 -1.77 -2.52 3.97
N ASP A 77 -2.36 -1.43 4.48
CA ASP A 77 -1.63 -0.29 5.03
C ASP A 77 -0.84 -0.68 6.29
N ASP A 78 -1.51 -1.38 7.22
CA ASP A 78 -0.90 -1.90 8.44
C ASP A 78 0.28 -2.82 8.12
N LEU A 79 0.14 -3.71 7.13
CA LEU A 79 1.20 -4.62 6.70
C LEU A 79 2.42 -3.89 6.13
N ILE A 80 2.22 -2.83 5.34
CA ILE A 80 3.31 -2.05 4.75
C ILE A 80 4.03 -1.23 5.82
N ASP A 81 3.32 -0.72 6.82
CA ASP A 81 3.92 0.00 7.95
C ASP A 81 4.77 -0.94 8.82
N ASP A 82 4.29 -2.16 9.08
CA ASP A 82 5.06 -3.20 9.77
C ASP A 82 6.33 -3.57 8.99
N PHE A 83 6.22 -3.73 7.67
CA PHE A 83 7.37 -4.05 6.81
C PHE A 83 8.39 -2.90 6.81
N SER A 84 7.93 -1.66 6.71
CA SER A 84 8.77 -0.45 6.74
C SER A 84 9.50 -0.33 8.09
N THR A 85 8.80 -0.61 9.18
CA THR A 85 9.37 -0.60 10.53
C THR A 85 10.44 -1.68 10.69
N GLU A 86 10.20 -2.90 10.20
CA GLU A 86 11.18 -3.98 10.28
C GLU A 86 12.40 -3.72 9.37
N ALA A 87 12.20 -3.14 8.19
CA ALA A 87 13.29 -2.72 7.31
C ALA A 87 14.21 -1.70 8.01
N LEU A 88 13.64 -0.64 8.60
CA LEU A 88 14.39 0.35 9.38
C LEU A 88 15.12 -0.28 10.57
N ARG A 89 14.47 -1.22 11.28
CA ARG A 89 15.08 -1.94 12.40
C ARG A 89 16.30 -2.74 11.96
N LYS A 90 16.23 -3.43 10.80
CA LYS A 90 17.36 -4.19 10.25
C LYS A 90 18.52 -3.29 9.86
N ASP A 91 18.26 -2.13 9.26
CA ASP A 91 19.30 -1.15 8.92
C ASP A 91 20.03 -0.66 10.18
N LEU A 92 19.29 -0.26 11.22
CA LEU A 92 19.86 0.19 12.50
C LEU A 92 20.64 -0.90 13.23
N MET A 93 20.23 -2.17 13.13
CA MET A 93 20.96 -3.30 13.70
C MET A 93 22.21 -3.68 12.88
N GLY A 94 22.19 -3.43 11.58
CA GLY A 94 23.37 -3.54 10.70
C GLY A 94 24.45 -2.51 11.06
N GLU A 95 24.05 -1.26 11.33
CA GLU A 95 24.97 -0.18 11.70
C GLU A 95 25.61 -0.37 13.10
N ASN A 96 24.89 -0.94 14.06
CA ASN A 96 25.42 -1.18 15.42
C ASN A 96 26.52 -2.26 15.52
N LYS A 97 26.77 -3.02 14.45
CA LYS A 97 27.90 -3.96 14.40
C LYS A 97 29.22 -3.34 13.92
N LEU A 98 29.20 -2.14 13.36
CA LEU A 98 30.39 -1.46 12.79
C LEU A 98 31.05 -0.44 13.74
N THR A 99 30.49 -0.21 14.94
CA THR A 99 30.96 0.83 15.89
C THR A 99 31.55 0.28 17.19
N LYS A 100 31.89 -1.01 17.24
CA LYS A 100 32.62 -1.63 18.35
C LYS A 100 33.92 -2.27 17.86
N GLU A 101 34.94 -1.43 17.63
CA GLU A 101 36.36 -1.80 17.75
C GLU A 101 37.06 -0.83 18.70
#